data_AF-A0A142WWV2-F1
#
_entry.id   AF-A0A142WWV2-F1
#
_cell.length_a   1.000
_cell.length_b   1.000
_cell.length_c   1.000
_cell.angle_alpha   90.00
_cell.angle_beta   90.00
_cell.angle_gamma   90.00
#
_symmetry.space_group_name_H-M   'P 1'
#
loop_
_entity.id
_entity.type
_entity.pdbx_description
1 polymer ?
#
loop_
_entity_poly.entity_id
_entity_poly.type
_entity_poly.pdbx_seq_one_letter_code
_entity_poly.pdbx_strand_id
1 'polypeptide(L)'
;MVRSYFESVFLTGRGGIGPADAPSRKEIQEAVAWIAVFEQDYRLHLAGTPPALHLPALTWAVGQFYRASQCFAHRHLGEEVVSRDLAENAPMPSGGPPATLVPILYSVDLVFRFLPDLYRLAKAASEGDPLGQVLLRWGRAWPLSSVGMPLDSIGSIEPIVHDPCLRSLYVDRIVSAGDRSRLVDARIREAIRIAGGAHPELVSHLPLESPEHTAQEPTKEPVPDVR
;
A
#
# COMPACT_ATOMS: atom_id res chain seq x y z
N MET A 1 -17.43 -12.18 -13.52
CA MET A 1 -16.97 -10.83 -13.94
C MET A 1 -15.75 -10.33 -13.17
N VAL A 2 -15.60 -10.70 -11.89
CA VAL A 2 -14.48 -10.30 -11.03
C VAL A 2 -13.11 -10.64 -11.63
N ARG A 3 -12.96 -11.85 -12.20
CA ARG A 3 -11.72 -12.24 -12.89
C ARG A 3 -11.34 -11.28 -14.02
N SER A 4 -12.26 -11.02 -14.95
CA SER A 4 -12.01 -10.11 -16.09
C SER A 4 -11.69 -8.68 -15.65
N TYR A 5 -12.29 -8.23 -14.54
CA TYR A 5 -11.90 -6.97 -13.91
C TYR A 5 -10.42 -6.96 -13.51
N PHE A 6 -9.96 -7.97 -12.76
CA PHE A 6 -8.56 -8.05 -12.32
C PHE A 6 -7.59 -8.29 -13.48
N GLU A 7 -7.95 -9.12 -14.47
CA GLU A 7 -7.20 -9.28 -15.72
C GLU A 7 -6.95 -7.91 -16.38
N SER A 8 -8.01 -7.13 -16.55
CA SER A 8 -7.93 -5.83 -17.20
C SER A 8 -7.14 -4.81 -16.35
N VAL A 9 -7.36 -4.74 -15.03
CA VAL A 9 -6.62 -3.82 -14.14
C VAL A 9 -5.13 -4.14 -14.16
N PHE A 10 -4.74 -5.41 -14.11
CA PHE A 10 -3.32 -5.80 -14.08
C PHE A 10 -2.62 -5.58 -15.43
N LEU A 11 -3.32 -5.81 -16.55
CA LEU A 11 -2.74 -5.69 -17.89
C LEU A 11 -2.76 -4.25 -18.43
N THR A 12 -3.78 -3.45 -18.07
CA THR A 12 -4.04 -2.16 -18.70
C THR A 12 -4.21 -1.00 -17.71
N GLY A 13 -4.24 -1.27 -16.41
CA GLY A 13 -4.57 -0.29 -15.38
C GLY A 13 -6.04 0.14 -15.37
N ARG A 14 -6.90 -0.49 -16.17
CA ARG A 14 -8.33 -0.15 -16.29
C ARG A 14 -9.15 -1.41 -16.10
N GLY A 15 -10.32 -1.32 -15.46
CA GLY A 15 -11.21 -2.47 -15.30
C GLY A 15 -12.67 -2.07 -15.38
N GLY A 16 -13.45 -2.81 -16.16
CA GLY A 16 -14.90 -2.69 -16.16
C GLY A 16 -15.49 -3.28 -14.89
N ILE A 17 -16.32 -2.51 -14.19
CA ILE A 17 -17.05 -2.97 -13.00
C ILE A 17 -18.39 -3.57 -13.43
N GLY A 18 -18.74 -4.72 -12.84
CA GLY A 18 -20.00 -5.41 -13.08
C GLY A 18 -21.19 -4.73 -12.39
N PRO A 19 -22.33 -5.45 -12.23
CA PRO A 19 -23.50 -4.93 -11.52
C PRO A 19 -23.17 -4.62 -10.05
N ALA A 20 -24.08 -3.93 -9.37
CA ALA A 20 -23.88 -3.47 -8.00
C ALA A 20 -24.01 -4.57 -6.94
N ASP A 21 -24.46 -5.77 -7.32
CA ASP A 21 -24.58 -6.93 -6.44
C ASP A 21 -23.22 -7.40 -5.93
N ALA A 22 -23.17 -7.92 -4.70
CA ALA A 22 -21.95 -8.46 -4.15
C ALA A 22 -21.44 -9.63 -5.01
N PRO A 23 -20.11 -9.74 -5.26
CA PRO A 23 -19.56 -10.83 -6.06
C PRO A 23 -19.81 -12.18 -5.38
N SER A 24 -20.13 -13.19 -6.18
CA SER A 24 -20.28 -14.54 -5.64
C SER A 24 -18.94 -15.13 -5.19
N ARG A 25 -18.97 -16.08 -4.25
CA ARG A 25 -17.77 -16.82 -3.82
C ARG A 25 -17.03 -17.47 -4.99
N LYS A 26 -17.78 -17.99 -5.98
CA LYS A 26 -17.20 -18.61 -7.19
C LYS A 26 -16.43 -17.58 -8.02
N GLU A 27 -16.98 -16.38 -8.23
CA GLU A 27 -16.30 -15.34 -8.99
C GLU A 27 -15.03 -14.84 -8.28
N ILE A 28 -15.05 -14.73 -6.95
CA ILE A 28 -13.85 -14.42 -6.16
C ILE A 28 -12.80 -15.51 -6.36
N GLN A 29 -13.19 -16.79 -6.24
CA GLN A 29 -12.26 -17.92 -6.40
C GLN A 29 -11.65 -17.99 -7.81
N GLU A 30 -12.43 -17.70 -8.86
CA GLU A 30 -11.92 -17.62 -10.23
C GLU A 30 -10.89 -16.51 -10.41
N ALA A 31 -11.11 -15.34 -9.80
CA ALA A 31 -10.15 -14.24 -9.80
C ALA A 31 -8.89 -14.58 -9.00
N VAL A 32 -9.02 -15.18 -7.83
CA VAL A 32 -7.90 -15.64 -6.99
C VAL A 32 -7.04 -16.65 -7.74
N ALA A 33 -7.66 -17.64 -8.39
CA ALA A 33 -6.94 -18.63 -9.17
C ALA A 33 -6.15 -17.99 -10.32
N TRP A 34 -6.75 -17.02 -11.01
CA TRP A 34 -6.05 -16.27 -12.06
C TRP A 34 -4.88 -15.43 -11.50
N ILE A 35 -5.09 -14.68 -10.41
CA ILE A 35 -4.02 -13.88 -9.79
C ILE A 35 -2.87 -14.77 -9.29
N ALA A 36 -3.18 -15.97 -8.77
CA ALA A 36 -2.16 -16.92 -8.35
C ALA A 36 -1.32 -17.44 -9.53
N VAL A 37 -1.90 -17.57 -10.73
CA VAL A 37 -1.14 -17.86 -11.96
C VAL A 37 -0.32 -16.66 -12.39
N PHE A 38 -0.91 -15.46 -12.42
CA PHE A 38 -0.20 -14.22 -12.72
C PHE A 38 1.01 -14.01 -11.79
N GLU A 39 0.89 -14.35 -10.51
CA GLU A 39 1.97 -14.21 -9.54
C GLU A 39 3.20 -15.03 -9.88
N GLN A 40 3.04 -16.19 -10.54
CA GLN A 40 4.16 -17.06 -10.93
C GLN A 40 5.12 -16.34 -11.89
N ASP A 41 4.61 -15.48 -12.77
CA ASP A 41 5.42 -14.65 -13.66
C ASP A 41 5.86 -13.36 -12.96
N TYR A 42 4.94 -12.69 -12.25
CA TYR A 42 5.24 -11.43 -11.57
C TYR A 42 6.42 -11.56 -10.59
N ARG A 43 6.46 -12.66 -9.83
CA ARG A 43 7.48 -12.88 -8.81
C ARG A 43 8.91 -12.99 -9.37
N LEU A 44 9.07 -13.34 -10.65
CA LEU A 44 10.36 -13.40 -11.34
C LEU A 44 10.96 -12.01 -11.57
N HIS A 45 10.15 -10.96 -11.49
CA HIS A 45 10.54 -9.57 -11.67
C HIS A 45 10.85 -8.86 -10.34
N LEU A 46 10.72 -9.56 -9.21
CA LEU A 46 10.99 -9.01 -7.89
C LEU A 46 12.44 -9.29 -7.48
N ALA A 47 13.04 -8.34 -6.76
CA ALA A 47 14.34 -8.53 -6.14
C ALA A 47 14.24 -9.53 -4.97
N GLY A 48 15.09 -10.55 -4.99
CA GLY A 48 15.09 -11.60 -3.97
C GLY A 48 14.05 -12.69 -4.23
N THR A 49 13.68 -13.42 -3.18
CA THR A 49 12.66 -14.48 -3.26
C THR A 49 11.39 -14.01 -2.57
N PRO A 50 10.29 -13.79 -3.31
CA PRO A 50 9.04 -13.36 -2.71
C PRO A 50 8.48 -14.42 -1.76
N PRO A 51 7.76 -14.02 -0.70
CA PRO A 51 7.09 -14.95 0.20
C PRO A 51 6.11 -15.87 -0.54
N ALA A 52 5.76 -16.99 0.09
CA ALA A 52 4.69 -17.85 -0.43
C ALA A 52 3.33 -17.14 -0.41
N LEU A 53 2.42 -17.53 -1.31
CA LEU A 53 1.06 -17.03 -1.30
C LEU A 53 0.28 -17.53 -0.09
N HIS A 54 -0.40 -16.60 0.57
CA HIS A 54 -1.40 -16.85 1.60
C HIS A 54 -2.79 -16.70 0.99
N LEU A 55 -3.31 -17.78 0.41
CA LEU A 55 -4.58 -17.79 -0.34
C LEU A 55 -5.78 -17.20 0.41
N PRO A 56 -5.97 -17.40 1.74
CA PRO A 56 -7.07 -16.75 2.46
C PRO A 56 -6.96 -15.22 2.46
N ALA A 57 -5.74 -14.68 2.54
CA ALA A 57 -5.53 -13.23 2.53
C ALA A 57 -5.72 -12.65 1.12
N LEU A 58 -5.24 -13.35 0.08
CA LEU A 58 -5.51 -12.98 -1.30
C LEU A 58 -7.01 -13.01 -1.62
N THR A 59 -7.72 -14.04 -1.17
CA THR A 59 -9.18 -14.16 -1.35
C THR A 59 -9.94 -12.99 -0.72
N TRP A 60 -9.57 -12.63 0.50
CA TRP A 60 -10.12 -11.45 1.16
C TRP A 60 -9.81 -10.17 0.39
N ALA A 61 -8.56 -9.96 -0.03
CA ALA A 61 -8.15 -8.75 -0.75
C ALA A 61 -8.90 -8.61 -2.09
N VAL A 62 -9.07 -9.70 -2.84
CA VAL A 62 -9.86 -9.73 -4.08
C VAL A 62 -11.31 -9.30 -3.83
N GLY A 63 -11.96 -9.89 -2.82
CA GLY A 63 -13.34 -9.57 -2.46
C GLY A 63 -13.50 -8.10 -2.06
N GLN A 64 -12.68 -7.64 -1.12
CA GLN A 64 -12.76 -6.27 -0.61
C GLN A 64 -12.40 -5.22 -1.65
N PHE A 65 -11.35 -5.43 -2.44
CA PHE A 65 -10.96 -4.45 -3.46
C PHE A 65 -12.00 -4.35 -4.58
N TYR A 66 -12.54 -5.49 -5.03
CA TYR A 66 -13.63 -5.47 -6.00
C TYR A 66 -14.86 -4.77 -5.44
N ARG A 67 -15.23 -5.05 -4.18
CA ARG A 67 -16.39 -4.43 -3.54
C ARG A 67 -16.21 -2.92 -3.34
N ALA A 68 -15.02 -2.48 -2.95
CA ALA A 68 -14.68 -1.06 -2.88
C ALA A 68 -14.79 -0.38 -4.25
N SER A 69 -14.34 -1.07 -5.31
CA SER A 69 -14.46 -0.57 -6.68
C SER A 69 -15.91 -0.51 -7.17
N GLN A 70 -16.77 -1.46 -6.74
CA GLN A 70 -18.21 -1.37 -6.95
C GLN A 70 -18.84 -0.17 -6.22
N CYS A 71 -18.46 0.08 -4.97
CA CYS A 71 -18.95 1.25 -4.23
C CYS A 71 -18.52 2.56 -4.92
N PHE A 72 -17.32 2.60 -5.48
CA PHE A 72 -16.85 3.75 -6.27
C PHE A 72 -17.66 3.93 -7.56
N ALA A 73 -17.89 2.85 -8.33
CA ALA A 73 -18.61 2.91 -9.60
C ALA A 73 -20.12 3.15 -9.43
N HIS A 74 -20.70 2.57 -8.38
CA HIS A 74 -22.14 2.60 -8.06
C HIS A 74 -22.39 3.44 -6.81
N ARG A 75 -22.07 4.74 -6.89
CA ARG A 75 -22.14 5.67 -5.73
C ARG A 75 -23.50 5.75 -5.03
N HIS A 76 -24.58 5.36 -5.71
CA HIS A 76 -25.93 5.31 -5.13
C HIS A 76 -26.12 4.20 -4.09
N LEU A 77 -25.15 3.30 -3.90
CA LEU A 77 -25.22 2.25 -2.87
C LEU A 77 -25.24 2.81 -1.44
N GLY A 78 -24.78 4.04 -1.23
CA GLY A 78 -24.88 4.75 0.05
C GLY A 78 -23.91 4.27 1.13
N GLU A 79 -23.83 5.02 2.21
CA GLU A 79 -22.90 4.81 3.32
C GLU A 79 -23.14 3.48 4.07
N GLU A 80 -24.39 3.04 4.16
CA GLU A 80 -24.77 1.80 4.83
C GLU A 80 -24.16 0.57 4.15
N VAL A 81 -24.14 0.55 2.82
CA VAL A 81 -23.54 -0.55 2.05
C VAL A 81 -22.02 -0.54 2.19
N VAL A 82 -21.39 0.63 2.10
CA VAL A 82 -19.94 0.80 2.32
C VAL A 82 -19.57 0.31 3.72
N SER A 83 -20.33 0.72 4.74
CA SER A 83 -20.08 0.32 6.12
C SER A 83 -20.31 -1.17 6.30
N ARG A 84 -21.45 -1.73 5.89
CA ARG A 84 -21.76 -3.15 6.08
C ARG A 84 -20.76 -4.06 5.35
N ASP A 85 -20.44 -3.75 4.10
CA ASP A 85 -19.68 -4.67 3.24
C ASP A 85 -18.16 -4.48 3.39
N LEU A 86 -17.70 -3.30 3.80
CA LEU A 86 -16.26 -2.98 3.95
C LEU A 86 -15.83 -2.75 5.41
N ALA A 87 -16.74 -2.92 6.39
CA ALA A 87 -16.38 -2.91 7.82
C ALA A 87 -15.61 -4.15 8.25
N GLU A 88 -15.65 -5.24 7.48
CA GLU A 88 -14.88 -6.42 7.80
C GLU A 88 -13.38 -6.08 7.83
N ASN A 89 -12.82 -6.15 9.04
CA ASN A 89 -11.39 -6.01 9.23
C ASN A 89 -10.69 -7.15 8.48
N ALA A 90 -9.56 -6.82 7.89
CA ALA A 90 -8.64 -7.79 7.33
C ALA A 90 -8.44 -9.00 8.24
N PRO A 91 -8.13 -10.18 7.66
CA PRO A 91 -7.48 -11.26 8.39
C PRO A 91 -6.02 -10.86 8.67
N MET A 92 -5.81 -9.76 9.38
CA MET A 92 -4.54 -9.49 10.03
C MET A 92 -4.56 -10.30 11.33
N PRO A 93 -3.68 -11.31 11.49
CA PRO A 93 -3.53 -11.99 12.76
C PRO A 93 -3.08 -10.98 13.81
N SER A 94 -3.98 -10.61 14.71
CA SER A 94 -3.63 -9.81 15.88
C SER A 94 -2.68 -10.62 16.76
N GLY A 95 -1.41 -10.21 16.87
CA GLY A 95 -0.47 -10.79 17.83
C GLY A 95 0.36 -11.99 17.35
N GLY A 96 0.50 -12.20 16.04
CA GLY A 96 1.44 -13.18 15.48
C GLY A 96 2.88 -12.66 15.36
N PRO A 97 3.90 -13.55 15.29
CA PRO A 97 5.26 -13.14 15.01
C PRO A 97 5.37 -12.46 13.63
N PRO A 98 6.28 -11.48 13.43
CA PRO A 98 6.43 -10.78 12.15
C PRO A 98 6.55 -11.70 10.93
N ALA A 99 7.26 -12.83 11.07
CA ALA A 99 7.42 -13.83 10.01
C ALA A 99 6.09 -14.39 9.47
N THR A 100 5.05 -14.50 10.31
CA THR A 100 3.73 -14.98 9.88
C THR A 100 2.95 -13.95 9.07
N LEU A 101 3.30 -12.66 9.19
CA LEU A 101 2.64 -11.57 8.48
C LEU A 101 3.20 -11.34 7.08
N VAL A 102 4.43 -11.80 6.82
CA VAL A 102 5.15 -11.58 5.54
C VAL A 102 4.38 -12.18 4.34
N PRO A 103 3.95 -13.46 4.34
CA PRO A 103 3.10 -14.02 3.29
C PRO A 103 1.76 -13.29 3.11
N ILE A 104 1.18 -12.82 4.22
CA ILE A 104 -0.12 -12.12 4.22
C ILE A 104 0.03 -10.76 3.54
N LEU A 105 1.02 -9.97 3.94
CA LEU A 105 1.33 -8.66 3.36
C LEU A 105 1.56 -8.76 1.86
N TYR A 106 2.43 -9.70 1.44
CA TYR A 106 2.69 -9.94 0.02
C TYR A 106 1.41 -10.29 -0.75
N SER A 107 0.59 -11.19 -0.21
CA SER A 107 -0.62 -11.67 -0.89
C SER A 107 -1.70 -10.60 -1.02
N VAL A 108 -1.90 -9.79 0.02
CA VAL A 108 -2.82 -8.64 -0.04
C VAL A 108 -2.30 -7.61 -1.03
N ASP A 109 -0.99 -7.37 -1.01
CA ASP A 109 -0.36 -6.39 -1.86
C ASP A 109 -0.51 -6.66 -3.35
N LEU A 110 -0.59 -7.93 -3.76
CA LEU A 110 -0.85 -8.27 -5.16
C LEU A 110 -2.07 -7.53 -5.72
N VAL A 111 -3.10 -7.37 -4.90
CA VAL A 111 -4.33 -6.64 -5.25
C VAL A 111 -4.27 -5.19 -4.79
N PHE A 112 -3.85 -4.95 -3.54
CA PHE A 112 -3.92 -3.64 -2.93
C PHE A 112 -2.83 -2.68 -3.43
N ARG A 113 -1.89 -3.12 -4.28
CA ARG A 113 -0.97 -2.20 -4.98
C ARG A 113 -1.70 -1.08 -5.76
N PHE A 114 -2.97 -1.30 -6.13
CA PHE A 114 -3.83 -0.33 -6.79
C PHE A 114 -4.66 0.53 -5.82
N LEU A 115 -4.49 0.33 -4.51
CA LEU A 115 -5.19 1.08 -3.46
C LEU A 115 -4.96 2.60 -3.51
N PRO A 116 -3.73 3.10 -3.76
CA PRO A 116 -3.51 4.54 -3.88
C PRO A 116 -4.33 5.16 -5.02
N ASP A 117 -4.45 4.45 -6.14
CA ASP A 117 -5.23 4.90 -7.31
C ASP A 117 -6.72 4.94 -7.00
N LEU A 118 -7.26 3.87 -6.40
CA LEU A 118 -8.66 3.82 -6.00
C LEU A 118 -8.99 4.93 -5.00
N TYR A 119 -8.10 5.21 -4.05
CA TYR A 119 -8.26 6.33 -3.12
C TYR A 119 -8.27 7.68 -3.82
N ARG A 120 -7.33 7.93 -4.75
CA ARG A 120 -7.29 9.18 -5.52
C ARG A 120 -8.58 9.38 -6.32
N LEU A 121 -9.08 8.33 -6.97
CA LEU A 121 -10.34 8.35 -7.69
C LEU A 121 -11.53 8.64 -6.77
N ALA A 122 -11.63 7.94 -5.63
CA ALA A 122 -12.71 8.15 -4.65
C ALA A 122 -12.71 9.59 -4.11
N LYS A 123 -11.53 10.11 -3.72
CA LYS A 123 -11.36 11.47 -3.21
C LYS A 123 -11.73 12.54 -4.24
N ALA A 124 -11.31 12.37 -5.50
CA ALA A 124 -11.57 13.34 -6.55
C ALA A 124 -13.06 13.50 -6.87
N ALA A 125 -13.87 12.49 -6.58
CA ALA A 125 -15.28 12.48 -6.94
C ALA A 125 -16.20 12.96 -5.80
N SER A 126 -15.78 12.94 -4.52
CA SER A 126 -16.51 13.58 -3.43
C SER A 126 -15.63 13.80 -2.19
N GLU A 127 -15.58 15.04 -1.70
CA GLU A 127 -14.98 15.33 -0.39
C GLU A 127 -15.89 14.77 0.71
N GLY A 128 -15.30 14.01 1.63
CA GLY A 128 -16.04 13.37 2.73
C GLY A 128 -16.67 12.01 2.40
N ASP A 129 -16.41 11.44 1.22
CA ASP A 129 -16.91 10.12 0.81
C ASP A 129 -16.57 9.03 1.86
N PRO A 130 -17.56 8.31 2.40
CA PRO A 130 -17.34 7.20 3.34
C PRO A 130 -16.36 6.15 2.82
N LEU A 131 -16.35 5.92 1.49
CA LEU A 131 -15.39 5.01 0.88
C LEU A 131 -13.96 5.51 1.08
N GLY A 132 -13.71 6.82 0.92
CA GLY A 132 -12.40 7.41 1.14
C GLY A 132 -11.85 7.13 2.54
N GLN A 133 -12.71 7.18 3.57
CA GLN A 133 -12.32 6.87 4.94
C GLN A 133 -11.97 5.40 5.15
N VAL A 134 -12.72 4.49 4.52
CA VAL A 134 -12.41 3.05 4.51
C VAL A 134 -11.05 2.79 3.85
N LEU A 135 -10.80 3.39 2.68
CA LEU A 135 -9.54 3.21 1.95
C LEU A 135 -8.35 3.77 2.74
N LEU A 136 -8.50 4.90 3.44
CA LEU A 136 -7.47 5.40 4.36
C LEU A 136 -7.21 4.41 5.51
N ARG A 137 -8.25 3.85 6.13
CA ARG A 137 -8.11 2.83 7.18
C ARG A 137 -7.35 1.61 6.67
N TRP A 138 -7.67 1.11 5.48
CA TRP A 138 -6.90 0.04 4.84
C TRP A 138 -5.46 0.46 4.56
N GLY A 139 -5.24 1.68 4.11
CA GLY A 139 -3.90 2.20 3.87
C GLY A 139 -3.03 2.18 5.14
N ARG A 140 -3.62 2.52 6.29
CA ARG A 140 -2.92 2.41 7.60
C ARG A 140 -2.62 0.95 7.95
N ALA A 141 -3.55 0.04 7.69
CA ALA A 141 -3.40 -1.38 8.00
C ALA A 141 -2.42 -2.12 7.08
N TRP A 142 -2.21 -1.63 5.86
CA TRP A 142 -1.41 -2.28 4.82
C TRP A 142 -0.29 -1.36 4.30
N PRO A 143 0.78 -1.14 5.07
CA PRO A 143 1.83 -0.17 4.73
C PRO A 143 2.49 -0.43 3.36
N LEU A 144 2.71 -1.71 3.00
CA LEU A 144 3.33 -2.08 1.72
C LEU A 144 2.53 -1.57 0.51
N SER A 145 1.20 -1.59 0.62
CA SER A 145 0.27 -1.25 -0.45
C SER A 145 -0.15 0.22 -0.47
N SER A 146 0.15 0.98 0.57
CA SER A 146 -0.36 2.34 0.78
C SER A 146 0.66 3.44 0.53
N VAL A 147 1.80 3.10 -0.05
CA VAL A 147 2.81 4.09 -0.47
C VAL A 147 2.18 5.10 -1.44
N GLY A 148 2.43 6.39 -1.17
CA GLY A 148 1.84 7.51 -1.91
C GLY A 148 0.46 7.96 -1.40
N MET A 149 -0.11 7.28 -0.39
CA MET A 149 -1.35 7.74 0.25
C MET A 149 -1.07 8.75 1.36
N PRO A 150 -1.89 9.81 1.50
CA PRO A 150 -1.76 10.81 2.57
C PRO A 150 -2.29 10.24 3.90
N LEU A 151 -1.44 9.50 4.61
CA LEU A 151 -1.77 8.87 5.88
C LEU A 151 -1.09 9.59 7.04
N ASP A 152 -1.83 9.89 8.09
CA ASP A 152 -1.29 10.51 9.32
C ASP A 152 -0.45 9.54 10.15
N SER A 153 -0.68 8.24 9.97
CA SER A 153 0.01 7.16 10.66
C SER A 153 -0.04 5.89 9.82
N ILE A 154 0.97 5.04 9.94
CA ILE A 154 0.97 3.69 9.35
C ILE A 154 1.08 2.63 10.44
N GLY A 155 0.55 1.44 10.15
CA GLY A 155 0.78 0.26 10.96
C GLY A 155 2.25 -0.16 10.97
N SER A 156 2.54 -1.19 11.75
CA SER A 156 3.90 -1.71 11.88
C SER A 156 4.49 -2.12 10.52
N ILE A 157 5.71 -1.66 10.26
CA ILE A 157 6.50 -2.05 9.08
C ILE A 157 7.52 -3.15 9.40
N GLU A 158 7.56 -3.67 10.64
CA GLU A 158 8.55 -4.68 11.04
C GLU A 158 8.62 -5.89 10.10
N PRO A 159 7.50 -6.50 9.66
CA PRO A 159 7.57 -7.63 8.74
C PRO A 159 8.18 -7.24 7.37
N ILE A 160 7.95 -6.00 6.92
CA ILE A 160 8.43 -5.49 5.64
C ILE A 160 9.94 -5.26 5.71
N VAL A 161 10.42 -4.64 6.81
CA VAL A 161 11.85 -4.31 6.97
C VAL A 161 12.71 -5.57 7.10
N HIS A 162 12.19 -6.62 7.74
CA HIS A 162 12.94 -7.85 7.97
C HIS A 162 12.93 -8.85 6.80
N ASP A 163 12.04 -8.69 5.83
CA ASP A 163 12.03 -9.51 4.61
C ASP A 163 12.75 -8.77 3.46
N PRO A 164 13.84 -9.31 2.88
CA PRO A 164 14.59 -8.62 1.82
C PRO A 164 13.75 -8.29 0.58
N CYS A 165 12.83 -9.16 0.18
CA CYS A 165 12.01 -8.96 -1.00
C CYS A 165 10.98 -7.85 -0.77
N LEU A 166 10.26 -7.90 0.36
CA LEU A 166 9.27 -6.86 0.68
C LEU A 166 9.93 -5.52 0.96
N ARG A 167 11.10 -5.51 1.61
CA ARG A 167 11.89 -4.29 1.82
C ARG A 167 12.26 -3.63 0.49
N SER A 168 12.78 -4.40 -0.48
CA SER A 168 13.10 -3.86 -1.81
C SER A 168 11.86 -3.31 -2.50
N LEU A 169 10.78 -4.08 -2.54
CA LEU A 169 9.52 -3.65 -3.15
C LEU A 169 8.97 -2.37 -2.51
N TYR A 170 9.07 -2.25 -1.19
CA TYR A 170 8.63 -1.07 -0.45
C TYR A 170 9.49 0.16 -0.77
N VAL A 171 10.81 -0.01 -0.81
CA VAL A 171 11.77 1.03 -1.21
C VAL A 171 11.49 1.53 -2.62
N ASP A 172 11.34 0.62 -3.58
CA ASP A 172 11.09 0.97 -4.99
C ASP A 172 9.83 1.83 -5.13
N ARG A 173 8.78 1.49 -4.39
CA ARG A 173 7.53 2.27 -4.36
C ARG A 173 7.70 3.62 -3.70
N ILE A 174 8.44 3.71 -2.60
CA ILE A 174 8.69 4.99 -1.91
C ILE A 174 9.43 5.95 -2.84
N VAL A 175 10.47 5.45 -3.53
CA VAL A 175 11.25 6.22 -4.50
C VAL A 175 10.37 6.68 -5.66
N SER A 176 9.64 5.74 -6.27
CA SER A 176 8.74 6.00 -7.40
C SER A 176 7.63 7.01 -7.07
N ALA A 177 7.02 6.89 -5.88
CA ALA A 177 5.97 7.81 -5.43
C ALA A 177 6.52 9.12 -4.83
N GLY A 178 7.82 9.20 -4.55
CA GLY A 178 8.40 10.30 -3.78
C GLY A 178 7.83 10.43 -2.37
N ASP A 179 7.44 9.32 -1.74
CA ASP A 179 6.66 9.31 -0.50
C ASP A 179 7.52 9.58 0.74
N ARG A 180 7.75 10.88 1.00
CA ARG A 180 8.51 11.37 2.16
C ARG A 180 7.94 10.92 3.51
N SER A 181 6.65 10.62 3.58
CA SER A 181 6.00 10.19 4.83
C SER A 181 6.53 8.84 5.33
N ARG A 182 7.19 8.05 4.46
CA ARG A 182 7.77 6.75 4.83
C ARG A 182 9.22 6.85 5.33
N LEU A 183 9.82 8.04 5.24
CA LEU A 183 11.22 8.27 5.63
C LEU A 183 11.38 8.48 7.14
N VAL A 184 10.34 8.29 7.95
CA VAL A 184 10.44 8.40 9.41
C VAL A 184 11.35 7.30 9.99
N ASP A 185 11.31 6.09 9.43
CA ASP A 185 12.14 4.97 9.88
C ASP A 185 13.55 5.01 9.26
N ALA A 186 14.57 4.99 10.12
CA ALA A 186 15.97 5.06 9.71
C ALA A 186 16.41 3.88 8.84
N ARG A 187 15.84 2.68 9.05
CA ARG A 187 16.15 1.47 8.28
C ARG A 187 15.65 1.59 6.86
N ILE A 188 14.52 2.27 6.66
CA ILE A 188 14.00 2.58 5.31
C ILE A 188 14.87 3.62 4.62
N ARG A 189 15.26 4.70 5.31
CA ARG A 189 16.20 5.69 4.75
C ARG A 189 17.50 5.03 4.30
N GLU A 190 18.08 4.17 5.13
CA GLU A 190 19.29 3.43 4.80
C GLU A 190 19.08 2.48 3.61
N ALA A 191 17.97 1.73 3.59
CA ALA A 191 17.66 0.84 2.47
C ALA A 191 17.52 1.62 1.15
N ILE A 192 16.96 2.83 1.16
CA ILE A 192 16.88 3.70 -0.02
C ILE A 192 18.28 4.16 -0.46
N ARG A 193 19.17 4.53 0.47
CA ARG A 193 20.56 4.90 0.12
C ARG A 193 21.30 3.74 -0.54
N ILE A 194 21.17 2.54 0.04
CA ILE A 194 21.77 1.32 -0.50
C ILE A 194 21.23 1.02 -1.90
N ALA A 195 19.91 1.12 -2.09
CA ALA A 195 19.27 0.90 -3.38
C ALA A 195 19.69 1.94 -4.43
N GLY A 196 19.90 3.20 -4.03
CA GLY A 196 20.44 4.25 -4.87
C GLY A 196 21.86 3.95 -5.35
N GLY A 197 22.70 3.33 -4.51
CA GLY A 197 24.01 2.81 -4.89
C GLY A 197 24.87 3.82 -5.65
N ALA A 198 25.28 3.46 -6.86
CA ALA A 198 26.07 4.32 -7.75
C ALA A 198 25.26 5.43 -8.46
N HIS A 199 23.94 5.44 -8.29
CA HIS A 199 22.98 6.35 -8.93
C HIS A 199 22.20 7.18 -7.89
N PRO A 200 22.88 7.99 -7.06
CA PRO A 200 22.22 8.82 -6.05
C PRO A 200 21.21 9.83 -6.63
N GLU A 201 21.33 10.18 -7.91
CA GLU A 201 20.39 11.04 -8.62
C GLU A 201 18.95 10.49 -8.59
N LEU A 202 18.78 9.17 -8.57
CA LEU A 202 17.47 8.50 -8.56
C LEU A 202 16.71 8.70 -7.24
N VAL A 203 17.43 9.07 -6.17
CA VAL A 203 16.86 9.26 -4.83
C VAL A 203 17.04 10.69 -4.31
N SER A 204 17.62 11.58 -5.12
CA SER A 204 17.99 12.95 -4.75
C SER A 204 16.82 13.84 -4.34
N HIS A 205 15.59 13.52 -4.77
CA HIS A 205 14.37 14.23 -4.38
C HIS A 205 13.91 13.89 -2.95
N LEU A 206 14.48 12.87 -2.32
CA LEU A 206 14.12 12.42 -0.97
C LEU A 206 15.10 12.94 0.10
N PRO A 207 14.60 13.50 1.21
CA PRO A 207 15.45 13.93 2.33
C PRO A 207 15.87 12.72 3.15
N LEU A 208 16.97 12.07 2.76
CA LEU A 208 17.48 10.87 3.42
C LEU A 208 18.36 11.14 4.64
N GLU A 209 18.67 12.41 4.94
CA GLU A 209 19.41 12.81 6.14
C GLU A 209 18.56 12.65 7.41
N SER A 210 19.21 12.45 8.56
CA SER A 210 18.51 12.35 9.83
C SER A 210 17.86 13.69 10.19
N PRO A 211 16.59 13.72 10.63
CA PRO A 211 15.91 14.96 11.01
C PRO A 211 16.57 15.69 12.20
N GLU A 212 17.48 15.04 12.92
CA GLU A 212 18.21 15.61 14.06
C GLU A 212 19.30 16.63 13.67
N HIS A 213 19.71 16.70 12.39
CA HIS A 213 20.79 17.61 11.96
C HIS A 213 20.33 18.98 11.46
N THR A 214 19.02 19.23 11.31
CA THR A 214 18.51 20.52 10.78
C THR A 214 18.27 21.56 11.88
N ALA A 215 18.45 21.22 13.16
CA ALA A 215 18.27 22.13 14.30
C ALA A 215 19.61 22.48 14.97
N GLN A 216 20.52 23.11 14.22
CA GLN A 216 21.58 23.94 14.80
C GLN A 216 21.49 25.32 14.16
N GLU A 217 20.57 26.15 14.66
CA GLU A 217 20.70 27.60 14.52
C GLU A 217 21.99 28.05 15.23
N PRO A 218 22.82 28.90 14.62
CA PRO A 218 24.00 29.42 15.29
C PRO A 218 23.54 30.35 16.42
N THR A 219 23.77 29.92 17.66
CA THR A 219 23.69 30.75 18.85
C THR A 219 24.56 31.99 18.61
N LYS A 220 23.93 33.15 18.38
CA LYS A 220 24.62 34.44 18.37
C LYS A 220 25.16 34.67 19.78
N GLU A 221 26.48 34.62 19.93
CA GLU A 221 27.16 35.11 21.13
C GLU A 221 26.82 36.60 21.34
N PRO A 222 26.53 37.03 22.58
CA PRO A 222 26.36 38.44 22.87
C PRO A 222 27.72 39.15 22.80
N VAL A 223 27.79 40.18 21.95
CA VAL A 223 28.92 41.12 21.89
C VAL A 223 29.02 41.84 23.25
N PRO A 224 30.18 41.85 23.92
CA PRO A 224 30.35 42.58 25.16
C PRO A 224 30.38 44.09 24.88
N ASP A 225 29.55 44.81 25.62
CA ASP A 225 29.45 46.27 25.62
C ASP A 225 30.74 46.87 26.20
N VAL A 226 31.55 47.49 25.33
CA VAL A 226 32.77 48.21 25.74
C VAL A 226 32.37 49.65 26.04
N ARG A 227 32.39 49.99 27.34
CA ARG A 227 32.33 51.37 27.84
C ARG A 227 33.66 52.10 27.64
#